data_AF-F2UNU2-F1
#
_entry.id   AF-F2UNU2-F1
#
_cell.length_a   1.000
_cell.length_b   1.000
_cell.length_c   1.000
_cell.angle_alpha   90.00
_cell.angle_beta   90.00
_cell.angle_gamma   90.00
#
_symmetry.space_group_name_H-M   'P 1'
#
loop_
_entity.id
_entity.type
_entity.pdbx_description
1 polymer ?
#
loop_
_entity_poly.entity_id
_entity_poly.type
_entity_poly.pdbx_seq_one_letter_code
_entity_poly.pdbx_strand_id
1 'polypeptide(L)'
;MARPSSVRTMTSHTLTLLAVLLLTALVGTCTGEAVLEEDDFGRLIINTTDPSQPVLVNGVDVQELQHTVASLVNVARGSSSSIHPCSIGLDTAAFLGHKCETRLVGGDARPWTLAARFSNDGVDTWTWSNYILWSNNELVGTAQGSGDFKGTAWFGQTTDLLFVSDIGEWIAYEDALAQQSLSSLFASVPVPCSSGCPSFAATQQNITSNPDRCDTKVYLNPRDHDPNGQSPTCGFGWSFRYNQACPLDDVGHSGSLGPDSYFATEEQRVLGFLGRDSDATFVELYVR
;
A
#
# COMPACT_ATOMS: atom_id res chain seq x y z
N MET A 1 -76.55 -56.26 -14.68
CA MET A 1 -75.76 -56.24 -15.92
C MET A 1 -74.76 -55.10 -15.83
N ALA A 2 -73.50 -55.39 -15.53
CA ALA A 2 -72.41 -54.41 -15.48
C ALA A 2 -71.44 -54.70 -16.64
N ARG A 3 -71.13 -53.68 -17.44
CA ARG A 3 -70.20 -53.78 -18.58
C ARG A 3 -68.76 -53.82 -18.06
N PRO A 4 -67.89 -54.72 -18.54
CA PRO A 4 -66.47 -54.69 -18.22
C PRO A 4 -65.76 -53.58 -19.02
N SER A 5 -64.96 -52.79 -18.32
CA SER A 5 -64.09 -51.75 -18.86
C SER A 5 -62.87 -52.36 -19.55
N SER A 6 -62.71 -52.06 -20.83
CA SER A 6 -61.60 -52.50 -21.67
C SER A 6 -60.33 -51.71 -21.31
N VAL A 7 -59.37 -52.40 -20.70
CA VAL A 7 -58.01 -51.88 -20.49
C VAL A 7 -57.25 -52.08 -21.80
N ARG A 8 -57.00 -50.98 -22.53
CA ARG A 8 -56.11 -50.99 -23.70
C ARG A 8 -54.66 -51.08 -23.21
N THR A 9 -54.03 -52.22 -23.47
CA THR A 9 -52.60 -52.42 -23.36
C THR A 9 -51.88 -51.50 -24.37
N MET A 10 -51.21 -50.46 -23.86
CA MET A 10 -50.28 -49.65 -24.68
C MET A 10 -49.12 -50.55 -25.11
N THR A 11 -48.94 -50.66 -26.43
CA THR A 11 -47.88 -51.43 -27.06
C THR A 11 -46.50 -50.87 -26.72
N SER A 12 -45.51 -51.74 -26.48
CA SER A 12 -44.14 -51.41 -26.04
C SER A 12 -43.46 -50.28 -26.86
N HIS A 13 -43.75 -50.19 -28.16
CA HIS A 13 -43.19 -49.16 -29.06
C HIS A 13 -43.61 -47.72 -28.73
N THR A 14 -44.82 -47.51 -28.19
CA THR A 14 -45.27 -46.17 -27.78
C THR A 14 -44.53 -45.64 -26.55
N LEU A 15 -44.10 -46.54 -25.65
CA LEU A 15 -43.30 -46.17 -24.48
C LEU A 15 -41.85 -45.82 -24.85
N THR A 16 -41.27 -46.54 -25.82
CA THR A 16 -39.91 -46.25 -26.29
C THR A 16 -39.84 -44.91 -27.01
N LEU A 17 -40.84 -44.60 -27.86
CA LEU A 17 -40.87 -43.34 -28.59
C LEU A 17 -41.06 -42.14 -27.65
N LEU A 18 -41.90 -42.28 -26.62
CA LEU A 18 -42.10 -41.25 -25.61
C LEU A 18 -40.84 -41.02 -24.77
N ALA A 19 -40.11 -42.08 -24.42
CA ALA A 19 -38.84 -41.96 -23.70
C ALA A 19 -37.77 -41.25 -24.53
N VAL A 20 -37.67 -41.54 -25.84
CA VAL A 20 -36.74 -40.85 -26.76
C VAL A 20 -37.13 -39.39 -26.95
N LEU A 21 -38.42 -39.07 -27.05
CA LEU A 21 -38.91 -37.68 -27.12
C LEU A 21 -38.66 -36.91 -25.82
N LEU A 22 -38.79 -37.55 -24.66
CA LEU A 22 -38.45 -36.94 -23.37
C LEU A 22 -36.94 -36.71 -23.22
N LEU A 23 -36.11 -37.67 -23.64
CA LEU A 23 -34.65 -37.50 -23.61
C LEU A 23 -34.19 -36.37 -24.56
N THR A 24 -34.79 -36.27 -25.74
CA THR A 24 -34.46 -35.18 -26.69
C THR A 24 -34.96 -33.82 -26.22
N ALA A 25 -36.09 -33.75 -25.49
CA ALA A 25 -36.56 -32.52 -24.87
C ALA A 25 -35.76 -32.08 -23.64
N LEU A 26 -35.11 -33.02 -22.94
CA LEU A 26 -34.22 -32.74 -21.80
C LEU A 26 -32.81 -32.34 -22.22
N VAL A 27 -32.40 -32.66 -23.46
CA VAL A 27 -31.18 -32.11 -24.07
C VAL A 27 -31.54 -30.75 -24.67
N GLY A 28 -32.00 -29.83 -23.82
CA GLY A 28 -32.11 -28.41 -24.18
C GLY A 28 -30.73 -27.94 -24.63
N THR A 29 -30.65 -27.37 -25.83
CA THR A 29 -29.43 -26.78 -26.36
C THR A 29 -28.98 -25.67 -25.42
N CYS A 30 -27.99 -25.94 -24.58
CA CYS A 30 -27.27 -24.92 -23.84
C CYS A 30 -26.42 -24.11 -24.83
N THR A 31 -27.05 -23.23 -25.60
CA THR A 31 -26.35 -22.19 -26.35
C THR A 31 -25.94 -21.12 -25.35
N GLY A 32 -24.87 -21.40 -24.61
CA GLY A 32 -24.16 -20.34 -23.88
C GLY A 32 -23.59 -19.39 -24.93
N GLU A 33 -24.10 -18.18 -24.97
CA GLU A 33 -23.58 -17.14 -25.85
C GLU A 33 -22.50 -16.40 -25.06
N ALA A 34 -21.28 -16.39 -25.59
CA ALA A 34 -20.22 -15.54 -25.08
C ALA A 34 -20.15 -14.32 -25.97
N VAL A 35 -20.43 -13.15 -25.40
CA VAL A 35 -20.24 -11.88 -26.09
C VAL A 35 -18.84 -11.39 -25.77
N LEU A 36 -18.03 -11.23 -26.82
CA LEU A 36 -16.75 -10.54 -26.74
C LEU A 36 -16.98 -9.10 -27.19
N GLU A 37 -16.78 -8.17 -26.28
CA GLU A 37 -16.89 -6.73 -26.56
C GLU A 37 -15.58 -6.07 -26.16
N GLU A 38 -15.02 -5.25 -27.02
CA GLU A 38 -13.90 -4.38 -26.66
C GLU A 38 -14.50 -3.01 -26.33
N ASP A 39 -14.23 -2.51 -25.12
CA ASP A 39 -14.76 -1.23 -24.70
C ASP A 39 -13.98 -0.04 -25.29
N ASP A 40 -14.46 1.18 -25.03
CA ASP A 40 -13.84 2.43 -25.51
C ASP A 40 -12.39 2.65 -25.00
N PHE A 41 -11.91 1.83 -24.07
CA PHE A 41 -10.56 1.87 -23.51
C PHE A 41 -9.66 0.74 -24.02
N GLY A 42 -10.13 -0.07 -24.99
CA GLY A 42 -9.39 -1.20 -25.53
C GLY A 42 -9.33 -2.41 -24.58
N ARG A 43 -10.26 -2.50 -23.62
CA ARG A 43 -10.36 -3.66 -22.72
C ARG A 43 -11.31 -4.69 -23.31
N LEU A 44 -10.88 -5.94 -23.39
CA LEU A 44 -11.72 -7.06 -23.80
C LEU A 44 -12.63 -7.49 -22.63
N ILE A 45 -13.93 -7.25 -22.77
CA ILE A 45 -14.98 -7.69 -21.88
C ILE A 45 -15.55 -9.00 -22.44
N ILE A 46 -15.48 -10.06 -21.63
CA ILE A 46 -16.10 -11.35 -21.95
C ILE A 46 -17.33 -11.48 -21.06
N ASN A 47 -18.52 -11.36 -21.65
CA ASN A 47 -19.78 -11.52 -20.93
C ASN A 47 -20.36 -12.90 -21.25
N THR A 48 -20.51 -13.74 -20.22
CA THR A 48 -21.09 -15.07 -20.36
C THR A 48 -22.55 -15.02 -19.92
N THR A 49 -23.45 -15.67 -20.66
CA THR A 49 -24.86 -15.80 -20.24
C THR A 49 -25.04 -16.61 -18.95
N ASP A 50 -23.99 -17.33 -18.53
CA ASP A 50 -23.95 -18.11 -17.31
C ASP A 50 -22.75 -17.66 -16.45
N PRO A 51 -22.97 -16.91 -15.36
CA PRO A 51 -21.90 -16.41 -14.50
C PRO A 51 -21.22 -17.52 -13.67
N SER A 52 -21.72 -18.77 -13.73
CA SER A 52 -21.11 -19.91 -13.05
C SER A 52 -20.07 -20.66 -13.87
N GLN A 53 -19.91 -20.33 -15.16
CA GLN A 53 -18.93 -20.96 -16.04
C GLN A 53 -17.58 -20.21 -16.02
N PRO A 54 -16.45 -20.93 -16.00
CA PRO A 54 -15.14 -20.30 -16.01
C PRO A 54 -14.85 -19.62 -17.34
N VAL A 55 -14.25 -18.43 -17.27
CA VAL A 55 -13.76 -17.72 -18.45
C VAL A 55 -12.40 -18.30 -18.84
N LEU A 56 -12.36 -19.01 -19.96
CA LEU A 56 -11.13 -19.58 -20.49
C LEU A 56 -10.53 -18.64 -21.55
N VAL A 57 -9.33 -18.10 -21.30
CA VAL A 57 -8.56 -17.35 -22.31
C VAL A 57 -7.40 -18.23 -22.76
N ASN A 58 -7.40 -18.61 -24.05
CA ASN A 58 -6.42 -19.57 -24.61
C ASN A 58 -6.33 -20.89 -23.82
N GLY A 59 -7.46 -21.35 -23.27
CA GLY A 59 -7.53 -22.59 -22.48
C GLY A 59 -7.09 -22.44 -21.01
N VAL A 60 -6.82 -21.23 -20.54
CA VAL A 60 -6.50 -20.94 -19.14
C VAL A 60 -7.70 -20.33 -18.45
N ASP A 61 -8.12 -20.91 -17.32
CA ASP A 61 -9.14 -20.35 -16.45
C ASP A 61 -8.61 -19.08 -15.75
N VAL A 62 -9.20 -17.95 -16.09
CA VAL A 62 -8.79 -16.64 -15.57
C VAL A 62 -9.02 -16.54 -14.06
N GLN A 63 -10.08 -17.17 -13.53
CA GLN A 63 -10.41 -17.14 -12.12
C GLN A 63 -9.46 -18.02 -11.30
N GLU A 64 -9.14 -19.21 -11.81
CA GLU A 64 -8.12 -20.08 -11.20
C GLU A 64 -6.72 -19.47 -11.27
N LEU A 65 -6.38 -18.78 -12.38
CA LEU A 65 -5.15 -18.02 -12.50
C LEU A 65 -5.10 -16.87 -11.48
N GLN A 66 -6.19 -16.11 -11.32
CA GLN A 66 -6.28 -15.06 -10.30
C GLN A 66 -6.10 -15.62 -8.89
N HIS A 67 -6.72 -16.77 -8.57
CA HIS A 67 -6.52 -17.44 -7.29
C HIS A 67 -5.08 -17.93 -7.09
N THR A 68 -4.45 -18.47 -8.14
CA THR A 68 -3.06 -18.92 -8.12
C THR A 68 -2.11 -17.74 -7.91
N VAL A 69 -2.33 -16.62 -8.60
CA VAL A 69 -1.57 -15.38 -8.41
C VAL A 69 -1.77 -14.83 -7.00
N ALA A 70 -3.00 -14.74 -6.51
CA ALA A 70 -3.28 -14.30 -5.14
C ALA A 70 -2.64 -15.23 -4.09
N SER A 71 -2.64 -16.54 -4.34
CA SER A 71 -1.98 -17.53 -3.49
C SER A 71 -0.46 -17.38 -3.50
N LEU A 72 0.16 -17.22 -4.67
CA LEU A 72 1.60 -16.95 -4.81
C LEU A 72 1.99 -15.64 -4.13
N VAL A 73 1.17 -14.60 -4.26
CA VAL A 73 1.35 -13.32 -3.58
C VAL A 73 1.26 -13.50 -2.06
N ASN A 74 0.33 -14.31 -1.56
CA ASN A 74 0.20 -14.59 -0.13
C ASN A 74 1.33 -15.49 0.40
N VAL A 75 1.84 -16.44 -0.38
CA VAL A 75 3.00 -17.28 -0.05
C VAL A 75 4.29 -16.45 -0.06
N ALA A 76 4.44 -15.52 -1.01
CA ALA A 76 5.53 -14.55 -1.04
C ALA A 76 5.48 -13.60 0.17
N ARG A 77 4.27 -13.22 0.61
CA ARG A 77 4.06 -12.42 1.83
C ARG A 77 4.23 -13.20 3.14
N GLY A 78 3.98 -14.51 3.13
CA GLY A 78 4.00 -15.38 4.32
C GLY A 78 5.33 -16.08 4.61
N SER A 79 6.31 -16.02 3.70
CA SER A 79 7.61 -16.68 3.87
C SER A 79 8.61 -15.76 4.56
N SER A 80 8.53 -15.76 5.89
CA SER A 80 9.38 -15.03 6.83
C SER A 80 10.83 -15.54 6.87
N SER A 81 11.60 -15.25 5.82
CA SER A 81 13.07 -15.26 5.87
C SER A 81 13.67 -14.35 4.79
N SER A 82 13.88 -13.07 5.14
CA SER A 82 14.88 -12.20 4.50
C SER A 82 14.70 -11.93 2.99
N ILE A 83 13.48 -11.81 2.46
CA ILE A 83 13.29 -11.25 1.12
C ILE A 83 13.39 -9.72 1.24
N HIS A 84 14.56 -9.18 0.94
CA HIS A 84 14.74 -7.73 0.78
C HIS A 84 14.07 -7.36 -0.56
N PRO A 85 13.00 -6.57 -0.61
CA PRO A 85 12.20 -6.39 -1.84
C PRO A 85 12.96 -5.77 -3.04
N CYS A 86 14.19 -5.31 -2.84
CA CYS A 86 15.10 -4.87 -3.89
C CYS A 86 16.31 -5.81 -4.13
N SER A 87 16.40 -6.97 -3.48
CA SER A 87 17.36 -8.03 -3.89
C SER A 87 16.86 -8.85 -5.09
N ILE A 88 15.58 -8.69 -5.44
CA ILE A 88 15.00 -9.15 -6.71
C ILE A 88 15.22 -8.09 -7.79
N GLY A 89 15.28 -8.50 -9.07
CA GLY A 89 15.49 -7.56 -10.18
C GLY A 89 14.47 -6.42 -10.21
N LEU A 90 14.89 -5.23 -10.64
CA LEU A 90 14.09 -3.99 -10.63
C LEU A 90 12.73 -4.16 -11.32
N ASP A 91 12.66 -4.95 -12.39
CA ASP A 91 11.41 -5.22 -13.11
C ASP A 91 10.43 -6.05 -12.28
N THR A 92 10.93 -7.02 -11.50
CA THR A 92 10.11 -7.82 -10.58
C THR A 92 9.68 -7.00 -9.37
N ALA A 93 10.57 -6.13 -8.86
CA ALA A 93 10.22 -5.19 -7.80
C ALA A 93 9.10 -4.26 -8.26
N ALA A 94 9.21 -3.67 -9.45
CA ALA A 94 8.18 -2.83 -10.04
C ALA A 94 6.86 -3.58 -10.28
N PHE A 95 6.92 -4.83 -10.77
CA PHE A 95 5.73 -5.69 -10.94
C PHE A 95 5.02 -5.99 -9.62
N LEU A 96 5.76 -6.08 -8.51
CA LEU A 96 5.22 -6.27 -7.17
C LEU A 96 4.82 -4.96 -6.47
N GLY A 97 4.93 -3.82 -7.16
CA GLY A 97 4.61 -2.50 -6.62
C GLY A 97 5.67 -1.97 -5.64
N HIS A 98 6.90 -2.45 -5.71
CA HIS A 98 8.05 -1.91 -4.98
C HIS A 98 8.78 -0.87 -5.82
N LYS A 99 9.16 0.24 -5.21
CA LYS A 99 10.06 1.24 -5.79
C LYS A 99 11.44 1.07 -5.16
N CYS A 100 12.45 0.90 -5.99
CA CYS A 100 13.83 0.73 -5.54
C CYS A 100 14.67 1.95 -5.93
N GLU A 101 15.60 2.34 -5.05
CA GLU A 101 16.57 3.40 -5.29
C GLU A 101 17.99 2.82 -5.11
N THR A 102 18.85 2.98 -6.12
CA THR A 102 20.19 2.38 -6.13
C THR A 102 21.29 3.40 -6.36
N ARG A 103 20.95 4.62 -6.78
CA ARG A 103 21.88 5.68 -7.17
C ARG A 103 22.24 6.60 -6.01
N LEU A 104 21.48 6.55 -4.91
CA LEU A 104 21.73 7.35 -3.71
C LEU A 104 22.46 6.52 -2.64
N VAL A 105 23.42 7.16 -1.95
CA VAL A 105 24.10 6.72 -0.70
C VAL A 105 24.33 5.20 -0.61
N GLY A 106 25.48 4.71 -1.08
CA GLY A 106 25.85 3.29 -0.95
C GLY A 106 24.93 2.30 -1.69
N GLY A 107 23.99 2.79 -2.51
CA GLY A 107 22.93 2.02 -3.17
C GLY A 107 23.41 1.01 -4.22
N ASP A 108 24.62 1.17 -4.77
CA ASP A 108 25.20 0.22 -5.72
C ASP A 108 25.53 -1.14 -5.08
N ALA A 109 25.71 -1.20 -3.76
CA ALA A 109 26.01 -2.43 -3.02
C ALA A 109 24.78 -3.02 -2.30
N ARG A 110 23.85 -2.18 -1.84
CA ARG A 110 22.60 -2.59 -1.19
C ARG A 110 21.47 -1.62 -1.59
N PRO A 111 20.52 -2.08 -2.43
CA PRO A 111 19.49 -1.22 -2.96
C PRO A 111 18.49 -0.82 -1.87
N TRP A 112 18.03 0.41 -1.92
CA TRP A 112 17.02 0.98 -1.04
C TRP A 112 15.63 0.58 -1.51
N THR A 113 14.74 0.26 -0.58
CA THR A 113 13.33 -0.09 -0.86
C THR A 113 12.42 0.98 -0.29
N LEU A 114 11.49 1.51 -1.09
CA LEU A 114 10.48 2.46 -0.63
C LEU A 114 9.57 1.80 0.42
N ALA A 115 9.59 2.34 1.64
CA ALA A 115 8.75 1.92 2.75
C ALA A 115 7.51 2.79 2.91
N ALA A 116 7.64 4.11 2.72
CA ALA A 116 6.51 5.03 2.81
C ALA A 116 6.71 6.28 1.95
N ARG A 117 5.60 6.97 1.65
CA ARG A 117 5.55 8.35 1.18
C ARG A 117 4.60 9.11 2.08
N PHE A 118 5.07 10.25 2.55
CA PHE A 118 4.31 11.26 3.26
C PHE A 118 4.05 12.35 2.22
N SER A 119 2.80 12.70 1.98
CA SER A 119 2.40 13.61 0.92
C SER A 119 1.52 14.73 1.44
N ASN A 120 1.69 15.92 0.88
CA ASN A 120 0.70 16.97 1.01
C ASN A 120 -0.34 16.87 -0.11
N ASP A 121 -1.15 15.81 -0.08
CA ASP A 121 -2.19 15.54 -1.09
C ASP A 121 -3.60 15.95 -0.63
N GLY A 122 -3.70 16.63 0.52
CA GLY A 122 -4.95 17.04 1.15
C GLY A 122 -5.66 15.92 1.93
N VAL A 123 -5.00 14.79 2.16
CA VAL A 123 -5.51 13.68 2.98
C VAL A 123 -4.74 13.57 4.29
N ASP A 124 -5.47 13.53 5.41
CA ASP A 124 -4.93 13.44 6.77
C ASP A 124 -4.47 12.01 7.15
N THR A 125 -3.62 11.39 6.33
CA THR A 125 -3.24 9.98 6.49
C THR A 125 -2.41 9.72 7.74
N TRP A 126 -1.36 10.52 7.97
CA TRP A 126 -0.31 10.25 8.97
C TRP A 126 -0.50 11.00 10.28
N THR A 127 -1.73 11.39 10.58
CA THR A 127 -2.06 12.26 11.71
C THR A 127 -2.15 11.55 13.06
N TRP A 128 -2.24 12.34 14.14
CA TRP A 128 -2.54 11.85 15.48
C TRP A 128 -3.82 11.00 15.53
N SER A 129 -4.87 11.40 14.80
CA SER A 129 -6.13 10.66 14.73
C SER A 129 -5.97 9.26 14.16
N ASN A 130 -4.92 9.02 13.38
CA ASN A 130 -4.58 7.73 12.78
C ASN A 130 -3.23 7.18 13.27
N TYR A 131 -2.83 7.48 14.52
CA TYR A 131 -1.53 7.08 15.05
C TYR A 131 -1.25 5.56 14.98
N ILE A 132 -2.30 4.74 15.00
CA ILE A 132 -2.20 3.29 14.91
C ILE A 132 -1.58 2.86 13.57
N LEU A 133 -1.73 3.65 12.50
CA LEU A 133 -1.16 3.38 11.19
C LEU A 133 0.36 3.22 11.22
N TRP A 134 1.07 3.89 12.13
CA TRP A 134 2.53 3.79 12.25
C TRP A 134 3.00 2.40 12.71
N SER A 135 2.16 1.68 13.46
CA SER A 135 2.50 0.40 14.10
C SER A 135 1.72 -0.80 13.57
N ASN A 136 0.55 -0.60 12.95
CA ASN A 136 -0.28 -1.67 12.41
C ASN A 136 0.25 -2.21 11.06
N ASN A 137 -0.40 -3.27 10.55
CA ASN A 137 -0.05 -3.91 9.28
C ASN A 137 -0.83 -3.37 8.07
N GLU A 138 -1.55 -2.25 8.23
CA GLU A 138 -2.30 -1.65 7.14
C GLU A 138 -1.35 -1.03 6.11
N LEU A 139 -1.67 -1.23 4.83
CA LEU A 139 -0.97 -0.64 3.69
C LEU A 139 -1.73 0.60 3.22
N VAL A 140 -1.02 1.57 2.65
CA VAL A 140 -1.61 2.83 2.16
C VAL A 140 -1.19 3.04 0.71
N GLY A 141 -2.16 3.45 -0.11
CA GLY A 141 -1.93 3.96 -1.46
C GLY A 141 -1.18 3.02 -2.40
N THR A 142 -0.53 3.62 -3.39
CA THR A 142 0.29 2.92 -4.39
C THR A 142 1.69 3.52 -4.45
N ALA A 143 2.70 2.68 -4.72
CA ALA A 143 4.07 3.17 -4.84
C ALA A 143 4.25 4.16 -6.02
N GLN A 144 3.39 4.06 -7.03
CA GLN A 144 3.29 5.01 -8.13
C GLN A 144 2.43 6.21 -7.73
N GLY A 145 2.81 7.41 -8.20
CA GLY A 145 2.11 8.67 -7.94
C GLY A 145 2.79 9.53 -6.88
N SER A 146 2.09 10.59 -6.46
CA SER A 146 2.56 11.57 -5.47
C SER A 146 1.83 11.47 -4.13
N GLY A 147 0.72 10.74 -4.03
CA GLY A 147 -0.05 10.60 -2.80
C GLY A 147 0.61 9.69 -1.76
N ASP A 148 0.01 9.66 -0.57
CA ASP A 148 0.50 8.85 0.55
C ASP A 148 0.69 7.39 0.20
N PHE A 149 1.74 6.79 0.78
CA PHE A 149 2.08 5.39 0.54
C PHE A 149 2.64 4.74 1.79
N LYS A 150 2.24 3.50 2.06
CA LYS A 150 2.86 2.62 3.04
C LYS A 150 2.97 1.22 2.44
N GLY A 151 4.20 0.80 2.17
CA GLY A 151 4.53 -0.46 1.53
C GLY A 151 4.93 -1.56 2.52
N THR A 152 5.12 -2.77 1.99
CA THR A 152 5.50 -3.94 2.81
C THR A 152 6.90 -3.83 3.41
N ALA A 153 7.78 -2.99 2.85
CA ALA A 153 9.12 -2.76 3.39
C ALA A 153 9.07 -2.14 4.81
N TRP A 154 7.97 -1.48 5.18
CA TRP A 154 7.71 -1.01 6.54
C TRP A 154 7.76 -2.12 7.61
N PHE A 155 7.45 -3.36 7.21
CA PHE A 155 7.38 -4.52 8.10
C PHE A 155 8.64 -5.37 8.08
N GLY A 156 9.53 -5.14 7.12
CA GLY A 156 10.80 -5.87 7.00
C GLY A 156 11.81 -5.41 8.04
N GLN A 157 12.74 -6.29 8.40
CA GLN A 157 13.93 -5.89 9.15
C GLN A 157 14.76 -4.93 8.30
N THR A 158 15.24 -3.86 8.91
CA THR A 158 16.07 -2.85 8.24
C THR A 158 17.12 -2.32 9.20
N THR A 159 18.24 -1.87 8.67
CA THR A 159 19.29 -1.18 9.43
C THR A 159 19.28 0.31 9.18
N ASP A 160 18.98 0.73 7.94
CA ASP A 160 19.23 2.09 7.50
C ASP A 160 17.93 2.79 7.09
N LEU A 161 17.89 4.11 7.31
CA LEU A 161 16.82 4.99 6.84
C LEU A 161 17.36 5.98 5.82
N LEU A 162 16.58 6.27 4.78
CA LEU A 162 16.85 7.32 3.81
C LEU A 162 15.54 8.08 3.53
N PHE A 163 15.54 9.38 3.81
CA PHE A 163 14.44 10.26 3.44
C PHE A 163 14.85 11.03 2.19
N VAL A 164 13.99 11.05 1.18
CA VAL A 164 14.21 11.71 -0.11
C VAL A 164 12.99 12.57 -0.44
N SER A 165 13.20 13.84 -0.75
CA SER A 165 12.13 14.71 -1.22
C SER A 165 12.01 14.69 -2.74
N ASP A 166 10.85 15.10 -3.24
CA ASP A 166 10.59 15.26 -4.67
C ASP A 166 11.42 16.36 -5.35
N ILE A 167 12.02 17.26 -4.57
CA ILE A 167 13.00 18.26 -5.06
C ILE A 167 14.45 17.74 -5.08
N GLY A 168 14.67 16.47 -4.71
CA GLY A 168 15.98 15.81 -4.79
C GLY A 168 16.90 16.04 -3.59
N GLU A 169 16.42 16.70 -2.53
CA GLU A 169 17.14 16.75 -1.25
C GLU A 169 16.94 15.44 -0.47
N TRP A 170 17.96 15.01 0.25
CA TRP A 170 17.89 13.75 0.99
C TRP A 170 18.76 13.73 2.24
N ILE A 171 18.39 12.88 3.19
CA ILE A 171 19.10 12.66 4.45
C ILE A 171 19.05 11.17 4.84
N ALA A 172 20.19 10.62 5.23
CA ALA A 172 20.37 9.21 5.53
C ALA A 172 20.83 8.98 6.98
N TYR A 173 20.37 7.87 7.55
CA TYR A 173 20.68 7.39 8.89
C TYR A 173 21.10 5.92 8.80
N GLU A 174 22.40 5.68 8.67
CA GLU A 174 22.95 4.32 8.60
C GLU A 174 23.02 3.69 10.00
N ASP A 175 22.75 2.38 10.08
CA ASP A 175 22.71 1.59 11.32
C ASP A 175 21.73 2.12 12.40
N ALA A 176 20.72 2.89 11.98
CA ALA A 176 19.73 3.50 12.86
C ALA A 176 18.86 2.47 13.58
N LEU A 177 18.45 1.40 12.90
CA LEU A 177 17.34 0.55 13.34
C LEU A 177 17.74 -0.76 14.00
N ALA A 178 19.02 -1.10 14.03
CA ALA A 178 19.53 -2.34 14.64
C ALA A 178 18.73 -3.60 14.22
N GLN A 179 18.34 -3.70 12.94
CA GLN A 179 17.55 -4.79 12.35
C GLN A 179 16.09 -4.90 12.83
N GLN A 180 15.54 -3.86 13.45
CA GLN A 180 14.11 -3.78 13.76
C GLN A 180 13.32 -3.34 12.53
N SER A 181 12.06 -3.78 12.41
CA SER A 181 11.15 -3.20 11.43
C SER A 181 10.62 -1.85 11.92
N LEU A 182 10.22 -0.97 10.99
CA LEU A 182 9.57 0.29 11.35
C LEU A 182 8.30 0.06 12.17
N SER A 183 7.46 -0.92 11.80
CA SER A 183 6.27 -1.26 12.59
C SER A 183 6.58 -1.66 14.03
N SER A 184 7.60 -2.51 14.23
CA SER A 184 7.99 -2.97 15.56
C SER A 184 8.60 -1.85 16.41
N LEU A 185 9.37 -0.97 15.76
CA LEU A 185 9.95 0.20 16.36
C LEU A 185 8.84 1.14 16.86
N PHE A 186 7.89 1.52 15.99
CA PHE A 186 6.77 2.38 16.37
C PHE A 186 5.83 1.74 17.39
N ALA A 187 5.65 0.42 17.38
CA ALA A 187 4.89 -0.29 18.42
C ALA A 187 5.57 -0.24 19.80
N SER A 188 6.90 -0.07 19.85
CA SER A 188 7.69 -0.03 21.08
C SER A 188 7.82 1.36 21.70
N VAL A 189 7.56 2.42 20.93
CA VAL A 189 7.76 3.81 21.35
C VAL A 189 6.43 4.42 21.79
N PRO A 190 6.32 4.94 23.02
CA PRO A 190 5.13 5.64 23.49
C PRO A 190 4.74 6.80 22.57
N VAL A 191 3.44 7.08 22.47
CA VAL A 191 2.90 8.22 21.73
C VAL A 191 2.09 9.12 22.67
N PRO A 192 2.49 10.39 22.91
CA PRO A 192 3.80 10.95 22.57
C PRO A 192 4.91 10.31 23.41
N CYS A 193 6.12 10.34 22.88
CA CYS A 193 7.33 10.16 23.67
C CYS A 193 7.76 11.49 24.29
N SER A 194 7.72 11.58 25.62
CA SER A 194 8.01 12.81 26.37
C SER A 194 9.47 12.95 26.83
N SER A 195 10.22 11.85 26.90
CA SER A 195 11.60 11.85 27.38
C SER A 195 12.33 10.59 26.94
N GLY A 196 13.60 10.72 26.54
CA GLY A 196 14.42 9.56 26.15
C GLY A 196 13.98 8.92 24.82
N CYS A 197 13.38 9.72 23.93
CA CYS A 197 12.86 9.21 22.67
C CYS A 197 13.97 8.68 21.79
N PRO A 198 13.75 7.53 21.10
CA PRO A 198 14.68 7.08 20.09
C PRO A 198 14.93 8.19 19.07
N SER A 199 16.18 8.37 18.74
CA SER A 199 16.60 9.39 17.81
C SER A 199 17.87 8.97 17.09
N PHE A 200 17.97 9.35 15.82
CA PHE A 200 19.03 8.94 14.93
C PHE A 200 19.72 10.17 14.37
N ALA A 201 21.05 10.21 14.46
CA ALA A 201 21.84 11.28 13.88
C ALA A 201 22.12 10.97 12.42
N ALA A 202 22.00 11.98 11.55
CA ALA A 202 22.27 11.80 10.13
C ALA A 202 23.74 11.42 9.92
N THR A 203 23.96 10.39 9.10
CA THR A 203 25.31 9.96 8.72
C THR A 203 25.73 10.59 7.40
N GLN A 204 24.78 10.83 6.49
CA GLN A 204 25.00 11.46 5.20
C GLN A 204 23.78 12.32 4.84
N GLN A 205 24.00 13.40 4.09
CA GLN A 205 22.92 14.28 3.64
C GLN A 205 23.34 15.08 2.41
N ASN A 206 22.37 15.36 1.53
CA ASN A 206 22.46 16.36 0.48
C ASN A 206 21.26 17.28 0.61
N ILE A 207 21.44 18.34 1.39
CA ILE A 207 20.38 19.26 1.77
C ILE A 207 20.92 20.68 1.59
N THR A 208 20.13 21.57 1.00
CA THR A 208 20.55 22.96 0.80
C THR A 208 20.66 23.65 2.16
N SER A 209 21.52 24.66 2.30
CA SER A 209 21.55 25.43 3.55
C SER A 209 20.26 26.21 3.73
N ASN A 210 19.50 25.95 4.80
CA ASN A 210 18.28 26.68 5.14
C ASN A 210 18.34 27.11 6.63
N PRO A 211 18.30 28.41 6.95
CA PRO A 211 18.36 28.89 8.33
C PRO A 211 17.11 28.53 9.16
N ASP A 212 15.99 28.24 8.50
CA ASP A 212 14.72 27.86 9.13
C ASP A 212 14.56 26.34 9.25
N ARG A 213 15.64 25.57 9.04
CA ARG A 213 15.67 24.13 9.27
C ARG A 213 15.66 23.82 10.77
N CYS A 214 14.90 22.78 11.13
CA CYS A 214 14.76 22.36 12.52
C CYS A 214 16.02 21.67 13.05
N ASP A 215 16.28 20.44 12.60
CA ASP A 215 17.46 19.65 12.96
C ASP A 215 17.75 18.66 11.81
N THR A 216 18.93 18.04 11.82
CA THR A 216 19.25 16.88 10.98
C THR A 216 19.08 15.57 11.76
N LYS A 217 18.91 15.63 13.07
CA LYS A 217 18.54 14.49 13.90
C LYS A 217 17.05 14.21 13.80
N VAL A 218 16.69 12.96 13.50
CA VAL A 218 15.29 12.50 13.48
C VAL A 218 14.94 11.83 14.82
N TYR A 219 13.71 12.02 15.27
CA TYR A 219 13.13 11.51 16.51
C TYR A 219 11.86 10.70 16.19
N LEU A 220 11.51 9.76 17.06
CA LEU A 220 10.27 8.99 16.96
C LEU A 220 9.23 9.43 17.99
N ASN A 221 8.02 9.70 17.51
CA ASN A 221 6.87 10.19 18.26
C ASN A 221 7.26 11.32 19.23
N PRO A 222 8.09 12.32 18.82
CA PRO A 222 8.51 13.36 19.75
C PRO A 222 7.28 14.07 20.32
N ARG A 223 7.29 14.43 21.60
CA ARG A 223 6.22 15.27 22.14
C ARG A 223 6.28 16.65 21.48
N ASP A 224 5.15 17.06 20.90
CA ASP A 224 4.92 18.43 20.47
C ASP A 224 4.08 19.19 21.50
N HIS A 225 4.23 20.51 21.54
CA HIS A 225 3.53 21.39 22.45
C HIS A 225 2.73 22.41 21.68
N ASP A 226 1.55 21.96 21.27
CA ASP A 226 0.49 22.90 20.99
C ASP A 226 0.19 23.73 22.23
N PRO A 227 -0.03 25.05 22.08
CA PRO A 227 -0.40 25.94 23.18
C PRO A 227 -1.68 25.51 23.93
N ASN A 228 -2.50 24.64 23.33
CA ASN A 228 -3.70 24.06 23.92
C ASN A 228 -3.49 22.66 24.55
N GLY A 229 -2.28 22.11 24.46
CA GLY A 229 -1.87 20.87 25.11
C GLY A 229 -2.48 19.58 24.55
N GLN A 230 -2.95 19.57 23.29
CA GLN A 230 -3.80 18.49 22.78
C GLN A 230 -3.27 17.65 21.62
N SER A 231 -2.27 18.05 20.84
CA SER A 231 -1.82 17.22 19.71
C SER A 231 -0.37 16.78 19.89
N PRO A 232 -0.14 15.57 20.38
CA PRO A 232 1.19 14.97 20.31
C PRO A 232 1.53 14.58 18.86
N THR A 233 2.74 14.89 18.41
CA THR A 233 3.25 14.39 17.13
C THR A 233 3.31 12.85 17.13
N CYS A 234 2.77 12.27 16.07
CA CYS A 234 3.00 10.89 15.68
C CYS A 234 4.07 10.81 14.61
N GLY A 235 4.84 9.74 14.62
CA GLY A 235 5.75 9.44 13.53
C GLY A 235 7.13 10.04 13.68
N PHE A 236 7.73 10.37 12.55
CA PHE A 236 9.05 11.00 12.52
C PHE A 236 8.93 12.49 12.79
N GLY A 237 9.91 13.06 13.50
CA GLY A 237 10.05 14.50 13.61
C GLY A 237 11.52 14.92 13.69
N TRP A 238 11.83 16.11 13.18
CA TRP A 238 13.16 16.72 13.27
C TRP A 238 13.09 17.87 14.25
N SER A 239 13.97 17.87 15.26
CA SER A 239 13.89 18.67 16.50
C SER A 239 13.06 18.04 17.62
N PHE A 240 13.61 18.20 18.83
CA PHE A 240 12.97 17.96 20.12
C PHE A 240 13.11 19.20 21.02
N ARG A 241 13.65 20.32 20.49
CA ARG A 241 13.95 21.50 21.28
C ARG A 241 12.69 22.31 21.53
N TYR A 242 12.53 22.72 22.79
CA TYR A 242 11.43 23.57 23.24
C TYR A 242 10.05 23.06 22.89
N ASN A 243 9.90 21.73 22.72
CA ASN A 243 8.59 21.14 22.52
C ASN A 243 7.94 21.65 21.20
N GLN A 244 8.78 21.99 20.22
CA GLN A 244 8.42 22.33 18.83
C GLN A 244 9.05 21.27 17.94
N ALA A 245 8.43 20.10 17.90
CA ALA A 245 8.85 19.10 16.93
C ALA A 245 8.55 19.66 15.54
N CYS A 246 9.38 19.36 14.54
CA CYS A 246 8.98 19.53 13.15
C CYS A 246 8.54 18.16 12.65
N PRO A 247 7.25 17.79 12.91
CA PRO A 247 6.73 16.51 12.52
C PRO A 247 6.83 16.36 11.01
N LEU A 248 7.04 15.12 10.56
CA LEU A 248 7.00 14.85 9.13
C LEU A 248 5.63 15.14 8.57
N ASP A 249 4.56 14.82 9.32
CA ASP A 249 3.19 14.93 8.85
C ASP A 249 2.19 15.07 10.02
N ASP A 250 1.94 16.31 10.43
CA ASP A 250 0.87 16.69 11.35
C ASP A 250 0.13 17.88 10.72
N VAL A 251 -1.15 18.05 11.01
CA VAL A 251 -1.96 19.14 10.44
C VAL A 251 -1.70 20.44 11.22
N GLY A 252 -0.49 20.99 11.07
CA GLY A 252 0.05 22.08 11.88
C GLY A 252 0.38 23.35 11.10
N HIS A 253 0.22 24.50 11.76
CA HIS A 253 0.51 25.83 11.21
C HIS A 253 2.02 26.12 11.07
N SER A 254 2.90 25.19 11.42
CA SER A 254 4.36 25.36 11.42
C SER A 254 5.04 24.00 11.51
N GLY A 255 5.89 23.66 10.55
CA GLY A 255 6.82 22.53 10.70
C GLY A 255 6.44 21.21 10.03
N SER A 256 5.24 21.10 9.44
CA SER A 256 4.68 19.84 8.96
C SER A 256 4.42 19.77 7.46
N LEU A 257 4.48 18.54 6.92
CA LEU A 257 3.86 18.20 5.64
C LEU A 257 2.38 17.89 5.89
N GLY A 258 1.49 18.30 5.00
CA GLY A 258 0.05 18.04 5.13
C GLY A 258 -0.80 19.31 5.21
N PRO A 259 -2.13 19.19 5.05
CA PRO A 259 -3.03 20.33 5.03
C PRO A 259 -3.11 21.02 6.41
N ASP A 260 -3.22 22.34 6.44
CA ASP A 260 -3.41 23.08 7.70
C ASP A 260 -4.82 22.79 8.26
N SER A 261 -4.92 22.26 9.47
CA SER A 261 -6.22 21.92 10.10
C SER A 261 -7.14 23.13 10.35
N TYR A 262 -6.57 24.32 10.52
CA TYR A 262 -7.32 25.58 10.67
C TYR A 262 -7.68 26.19 9.33
N PHE A 263 -6.85 25.96 8.31
CA PHE A 263 -7.02 26.45 6.96
C PHE A 263 -6.79 25.32 5.97
N ALA A 264 -7.74 24.39 5.83
CA ALA A 264 -7.61 23.21 4.95
C ALA A 264 -7.34 23.54 3.46
N THR A 265 -7.34 24.83 3.10
CA THR A 265 -7.01 25.37 1.77
C THR A 265 -5.66 26.09 1.70
N GLU A 266 -4.99 26.35 2.82
CA GLU A 266 -3.65 26.96 2.89
C GLU A 266 -2.62 25.89 3.25
N GLU A 267 -1.98 25.34 2.22
CA GLU A 267 -0.84 24.43 2.39
C GLU A 267 0.33 25.18 3.03
N GLN A 268 0.69 24.80 4.25
CA GLN A 268 1.88 25.34 4.91
C GLN A 268 3.10 24.50 4.53
N ARG A 269 4.07 25.14 3.87
CA ARG A 269 5.27 24.49 3.35
C ARG A 269 6.38 24.50 4.39
N VAL A 270 6.35 23.55 5.33
CA VAL A 270 7.47 23.38 6.24
C VAL A 270 7.79 21.91 6.36
N LEU A 271 8.96 21.55 5.88
CA LEU A 271 9.35 20.18 5.75
C LEU A 271 10.47 19.92 6.75
N GLY A 272 10.24 19.13 7.79
CA GLY A 272 11.19 18.81 8.87
C GLY A 272 12.67 19.13 8.58
N PHE A 273 13.35 18.29 7.78
CA PHE A 273 14.77 18.51 7.43
C PHE A 273 15.01 19.43 6.21
N LEU A 274 13.99 19.87 5.48
CA LEU A 274 14.14 20.77 4.32
C LEU A 274 13.99 22.25 4.73
N GLY A 275 13.31 22.52 5.85
CA GLY A 275 13.03 23.85 6.39
C GLY A 275 11.78 24.50 5.81
N ARG A 276 11.52 25.74 6.22
CA ARG A 276 10.43 26.59 5.69
C ARG A 276 10.69 26.94 4.21
N ASP A 277 9.62 27.14 3.44
CA ASP A 277 9.62 27.59 2.04
C ASP A 277 10.19 26.60 1.02
N SER A 278 10.17 25.30 1.35
CA SER A 278 10.49 24.27 0.37
C SER A 278 9.36 24.10 -0.65
N ASP A 279 9.71 23.92 -1.92
CA ASP A 279 8.76 23.57 -3.00
C ASP A 279 8.41 22.08 -3.04
N ALA A 280 8.88 21.29 -2.07
CA ALA A 280 8.61 19.87 -2.04
C ALA A 280 7.16 19.56 -1.64
N THR A 281 6.57 18.61 -2.37
CA THR A 281 5.18 18.17 -2.20
C THR A 281 5.06 16.83 -1.47
N PHE A 282 6.15 16.06 -1.41
CA PHE A 282 6.20 14.82 -0.65
C PHE A 282 7.62 14.45 -0.20
N VAL A 283 7.68 13.59 0.82
CA VAL A 283 8.92 12.94 1.26
C VAL A 283 8.72 11.44 1.20
N GLU A 284 9.64 10.75 0.52
CA GLU A 284 9.71 9.31 0.47
C GLU A 284 10.70 8.79 1.52
N LEU A 285 10.27 7.77 2.27
CA LEU A 285 11.13 7.01 3.17
C LEU A 285 11.50 5.69 2.52
N TYR A 286 12.80 5.50 2.36
CA TYR A 286 13.41 4.26 1.94
C TYR A 286 14.13 3.56 3.11
N VAL A 287 14.15 2.24 3.04
CA VAL A 287 14.80 1.36 4.02
C VAL A 287 15.69 0.34 3.31
N ARG A 288 16.70 -0.16 4.00
CA ARG A 288 17.49 -1.33 3.57
C ARG A 288 18.08 -2.08 4.75
#